data_AF-N6THF8-F1
#
_entry.id   AF-N6THF8-F1
#
_cell.length_a   1.000
_cell.length_b   1.000
_cell.length_c   1.000
_cell.angle_alpha   90.00
_cell.angle_beta   90.00
_cell.angle_gamma   90.00
#
_symmetry.space_group_name_H-M   'P 1'
#
loop_
_entity.id
_entity.type
_entity.pdbx_description
1 polymer ?
#
loop_
_entity_poly.entity_id
_entity_poly.type
_entity_poly.pdbx_seq_one_letter_code
_entity_poly.pdbx_strand_id
1 'polypeptide(L)'
;MDTIRGAASVAEAIQSSKAVSNLESNRCQRYQWQCRDGACIDQMERCNRKVECADGSDETNCTFCTQESFRCNNGTCVKMSQRCDGIEDCPNSEDEEHCG
;
A
#
# COMPACT_ATOMS: atom_id res chain seq x y z
N MET A 1 -28.11 -29.90 44.68
CA MET A 1 -28.18 -28.43 44.77
C MET A 1 -28.49 -27.90 43.39
N ASP A 2 -29.48 -27.02 43.34
CA ASP A 2 -30.12 -26.27 42.26
C ASP A 2 -29.13 -25.74 41.19
N THR A 3 -29.48 -25.54 39.90
CA THR A 3 -30.55 -24.64 39.43
C THR A 3 -31.00 -24.94 37.98
N ILE A 4 -32.25 -24.56 37.73
CA ILE A 4 -33.08 -24.58 36.50
C ILE A 4 -32.69 -23.46 35.49
N ARG A 5 -33.16 -23.57 34.23
CA ARG A 5 -33.28 -22.54 33.15
C ARG A 5 -31.96 -22.19 32.43
N GLY A 6 -31.93 -21.99 31.12
CA GLY A 6 -33.00 -21.80 30.15
C GLY A 6 -32.41 -21.68 28.75
N ALA A 7 -33.28 -21.86 27.76
CA ALA A 7 -33.00 -21.93 26.33
C ALA A 7 -32.28 -20.70 25.75
N ALA A 8 -31.45 -20.93 24.74
CA ALA A 8 -31.39 -20.11 23.53
C ALA A 8 -30.77 -20.91 22.37
N SER A 9 -31.35 -20.75 21.19
CA SER A 9 -31.16 -21.47 19.94
C SER A 9 -29.74 -21.84 19.54
N VAL A 10 -29.59 -23.05 18.99
CA VAL A 10 -28.51 -23.42 18.07
C VAL A 10 -28.75 -22.75 16.71
N ALA A 11 -28.43 -21.47 16.64
CA ALA A 11 -28.16 -20.79 15.38
C ALA A 11 -27.09 -19.73 15.69
N GLU A 12 -25.87 -19.94 15.18
CA GLU A 12 -25.18 -18.98 14.29
C GLU A 12 -23.68 -19.32 14.15
N ALA A 13 -23.31 -19.56 12.89
CA ALA A 13 -21.99 -19.48 12.26
C ALA A 13 -20.79 -20.23 12.88
N ILE A 14 -20.51 -21.41 12.32
CA ILE A 14 -19.14 -21.94 12.25
C ILE A 14 -18.38 -21.10 11.21
N GLN A 15 -17.77 -19.99 11.62
CA GLN A 15 -16.73 -19.32 10.82
C GLN A 15 -15.40 -20.01 11.08
N SER A 16 -15.24 -21.11 10.35
CA SER A 16 -14.20 -22.10 10.49
C SER A 16 -12.81 -21.55 10.18
N SER A 17 -11.85 -21.96 11.02
CA SER A 17 -10.39 -22.02 10.79
C SER A 17 -9.53 -20.86 11.28
N LYS A 18 -9.39 -20.79 12.61
CA LYS A 18 -8.14 -20.36 13.26
C LYS A 18 -7.08 -21.47 13.15
N ALA A 19 -6.19 -21.38 12.16
CA ALA A 19 -4.86 -22.02 12.15
C ALA A 19 -4.00 -21.47 11.00
N VAL A 20 -3.37 -20.32 11.23
CA VAL A 20 -2.05 -19.88 10.72
C VAL A 20 -1.66 -20.39 9.31
N SER A 21 -2.23 -19.78 8.28
CA SER A 21 -1.56 -19.65 6.97
C SER A 21 -0.97 -18.25 6.84
N ASN A 22 0.26 -18.11 7.35
CA ASN A 22 1.28 -17.09 7.00
C ASN A 22 1.06 -15.64 7.53
N LEU A 23 1.14 -15.39 8.85
CA LEU A 23 2.31 -14.83 9.57
C LEU A 23 2.83 -13.45 9.08
N GLU A 24 2.49 -12.40 9.85
CA GLU A 24 3.36 -11.25 10.19
C GLU A 24 3.97 -10.35 9.10
N SER A 25 3.16 -9.74 8.23
CA SER A 25 3.64 -8.55 7.48
C SER A 25 2.54 -7.56 7.06
N ASN A 26 1.60 -7.25 7.96
CA ASN A 26 0.68 -6.10 7.78
C ASN A 26 1.37 -4.81 8.25
N ARG A 27 2.44 -4.40 7.57
CA ARG A 27 3.07 -3.10 7.82
C ARG A 27 2.25 -1.97 7.18
N CYS A 28 1.67 -2.22 6.00
CA CYS A 28 0.58 -1.49 5.34
C CYS A 28 -0.04 -2.39 4.24
N GLN A 29 -1.15 -1.99 3.59
CA GLN A 29 -1.70 -2.69 2.41
C GLN A 29 -0.71 -2.66 1.22
N ARG A 30 -0.90 -3.50 0.18
CA ARG A 30 0.07 -3.64 -0.94
C ARG A 30 0.39 -2.33 -1.69
N TYR A 31 -0.54 -1.37 -1.70
CA TYR A 31 -0.40 -0.07 -2.38
C TYR A 31 -0.18 1.08 -1.40
N GLN A 32 0.09 0.77 -0.13
CA GLN A 32 0.36 1.74 0.90
C GLN A 32 1.83 1.74 1.28
N TRP A 33 2.29 2.87 1.80
CA TRP A 33 3.63 3.04 2.35
C TRP A 33 3.55 3.36 3.83
N GLN A 34 4.47 2.78 4.61
CA GLN A 34 4.49 2.95 6.06
C GLN A 34 5.38 4.13 6.45
N CYS A 35 4.78 5.14 7.05
CA CYS A 35 5.45 6.22 7.77
C CYS A 35 6.35 5.66 8.87
N ARG A 36 7.36 6.43 9.28
CA ARG A 36 8.25 6.03 10.39
C ARG A 36 7.52 6.00 11.74
N ASP A 37 6.48 6.81 11.91
CA ASP A 37 5.57 6.76 13.06
C ASP A 37 4.66 5.51 13.07
N GLY A 38 4.68 4.72 11.99
CA GLY A 38 3.90 3.49 11.82
C GLY A 38 2.58 3.66 11.09
N ALA A 39 2.18 4.90 10.75
CA ALA A 39 0.98 5.16 9.95
C ALA A 39 1.12 4.66 8.51
N CYS A 40 -0.01 4.46 7.84
CA CYS A 40 -0.06 4.02 6.45
C CYS A 40 -0.72 5.08 5.58
N ILE A 41 0.01 5.50 4.55
CA ILE A 41 -0.47 6.42 3.50
C ILE A 41 -0.49 5.70 2.16
N ASP A 42 -1.16 6.25 1.16
CA ASP A 42 -1.05 5.72 -0.21
C ASP A 42 0.38 5.90 -0.72
N GLN A 43 0.89 4.96 -1.52
CA GLN A 43 2.23 5.08 -2.12
C GLN A 43 2.36 6.35 -2.99
N MET A 44 1.25 6.83 -3.55
CA MET A 44 1.22 8.08 -4.31
C MET A 44 1.42 9.32 -3.44
N GLU A 45 1.14 9.26 -2.13
CA GLU A 45 1.34 10.39 -1.22
C GLU A 45 2.80 10.50 -0.77
N ARG A 46 3.61 9.44 -0.85
CA ARG A 46 5.03 9.55 -0.50
C ARG A 46 5.79 10.43 -1.49
N CYS A 47 6.52 11.45 -1.02
CA CYS A 47 7.31 12.38 -1.82
C CYS A 47 6.46 13.22 -2.80
N ASN A 48 5.27 13.64 -2.37
CA ASN A 48 4.32 14.42 -3.17
C ASN A 48 4.38 15.96 -2.90
N ARG A 49 5.31 16.41 -2.04
CA ARG A 49 5.47 17.79 -1.52
C ARG A 49 4.41 18.23 -0.51
N LYS A 50 3.64 17.31 0.04
CA LYS A 50 2.67 17.50 1.11
C LYS A 50 3.01 16.54 2.24
N VAL A 51 2.70 16.93 3.45
CA VAL A 51 2.98 16.11 4.63
C VAL A 51 1.68 15.41 5.00
N GLU A 52 1.63 14.10 4.74
CA GLU A 52 0.59 13.19 5.14
C GLU A 52 0.95 12.42 6.42
N CYS A 53 2.23 12.04 6.61
CA CYS A 53 2.69 11.46 7.87
C CYS A 53 2.74 12.51 8.98
N ALA A 54 2.36 12.16 10.21
CA ALA A 54 2.41 13.11 11.33
C ALA A 54 3.84 13.53 11.68
N ASP A 55 4.81 12.65 11.39
CA ASP A 55 6.24 12.91 11.55
C ASP A 55 6.92 13.45 10.27
N GLY A 56 6.17 13.66 9.18
CA GLY A 56 6.66 14.12 7.89
C GLY A 56 7.62 13.16 7.19
N SER A 57 7.68 11.89 7.62
CA SER A 57 8.64 10.92 7.10
C SER A 57 8.43 10.55 5.63
N ASP A 58 7.21 10.72 5.11
CA ASP A 58 6.84 10.62 3.70
C ASP A 58 7.58 11.61 2.79
N GLU A 59 7.91 12.79 3.30
CA GLU A 59 8.62 13.84 2.56
C GLU A 59 10.13 13.87 2.85
N THR A 60 10.63 12.88 3.59
CA THR A 60 12.06 12.75 3.90
C THR A 60 12.76 11.75 2.98
N ASN A 61 14.03 12.02 2.65
CA ASN A 61 14.83 11.16 1.78
C ASN A 61 14.18 10.91 0.40
N CYS A 62 13.50 11.94 -0.11
CA CYS A 62 12.84 11.92 -1.39
C CYS A 62 13.81 12.29 -2.52
N THR A 63 13.87 11.43 -3.54
CA THR A 63 14.32 11.86 -4.86
C THR A 63 13.06 12.32 -5.59
N PHE A 64 12.78 13.62 -5.55
CA PHE A 64 11.65 14.16 -6.30
C PHE A 64 11.91 13.94 -7.78
N CYS A 65 10.93 13.35 -8.47
CA CYS A 65 10.96 13.30 -9.92
C CYS A 65 11.14 14.74 -10.44
N THR A 66 12.16 14.95 -11.26
CA THR A 66 12.35 16.20 -11.98
C THR A 66 11.23 16.37 -13.01
N GLN A 67 11.07 17.58 -13.54
CA GLN A 67 10.11 17.85 -14.61
C GLN A 67 10.37 17.02 -15.88
N GLU A 68 11.57 16.43 -16.00
CA GLU A 68 11.98 15.56 -17.11
C GLU A 68 11.94 14.06 -16.74
N SER A 69 11.16 13.69 -15.72
CA SER A 69 10.98 12.29 -15.31
C SER A 69 9.52 11.93 -15.08
N PHE A 70 9.17 10.71 -15.43
CA PHE A 70 7.86 10.10 -15.21
C PHE A 70 7.87 9.38 -13.85
N ARG A 71 6.81 9.56 -13.06
CA ARG A 71 6.66 8.93 -11.75
C ARG A 71 5.81 7.68 -11.87
N CYS A 72 6.41 6.52 -11.65
CA CYS A 72 5.70 5.24 -11.52
C CYS A 72 4.76 5.28 -10.29
N ASN A 73 3.78 4.38 -10.24
CA ASN A 73 2.83 4.30 -9.13
C ASN A 73 3.48 4.01 -7.77
N ASN A 74 4.60 3.28 -7.76
CA ASN A 74 5.37 3.02 -6.54
C ASN A 74 6.22 4.21 -6.06
N GLY A 75 6.20 5.32 -6.80
CA GLY A 75 6.98 6.52 -6.50
C GLY A 75 8.39 6.56 -7.12
N THR A 76 8.82 5.51 -7.81
CA THR A 76 10.07 5.50 -8.60
C THR A 76 9.97 6.49 -9.75
N CYS A 77 11.08 7.15 -10.09
CA CYS A 77 11.17 8.07 -11.21
C CYS A 77 11.99 7.44 -12.33
N VAL A 78 11.44 7.42 -13.54
CA VAL A 78 12.13 7.04 -14.77
C VAL A 78 12.26 8.28 -15.66
N LYS A 79 13.23 8.33 -16.58
CA LYS A 79 13.39 9.50 -17.46
C LYS A 79 12.19 9.65 -18.38
N MET A 80 11.86 10.86 -18.80
CA MET A 80 10.81 11.05 -19.81
C MET A 80 11.14 10.37 -21.14
N SER A 81 12.42 10.16 -21.45
CA SER A 81 12.87 9.37 -22.61
C SER A 81 12.59 7.87 -22.50
N GLN A 82 12.31 7.39 -21.28
CA GLN A 82 11.98 6.00 -20.98
C GLN A 82 10.46 5.77 -21.00
N ARG A 83 9.67 6.83 -21.11
CA ARG A 83 8.23 6.68 -21.25
C ARG A 83 7.92 6.36 -22.71
N CYS A 84 7.22 5.26 -22.96
CA CYS A 84 6.84 4.80 -24.29
C CYS A 84 8.05 4.46 -25.19
N ASP A 85 9.10 3.91 -24.60
CA ASP A 85 10.32 3.54 -25.33
C ASP A 85 10.37 2.04 -25.72
N GLY A 86 9.35 1.28 -25.32
CA GLY A 86 9.23 -0.16 -25.54
C GLY A 86 9.90 -1.02 -24.48
N ILE A 87 10.40 -0.42 -23.39
CA ILE A 87 11.10 -1.09 -22.28
C ILE A 87 10.27 -0.90 -21.00
N GLU A 88 10.15 -1.96 -20.20
CA GLU A 88 9.54 -1.86 -18.88
C GLU A 88 10.55 -1.26 -17.88
N ASP A 89 10.47 0.03 -17.62
CA ASP A 89 11.24 0.70 -16.57
C ASP A 89 10.44 0.90 -15.27
N CYS A 90 9.09 0.92 -15.32
CA CYS A 90 8.24 0.87 -14.13
C CYS A 90 7.82 -0.57 -13.76
N PRO A 91 7.58 -0.86 -12.45
CA PRO A 91 7.33 -2.23 -11.96
C PRO A 91 6.04 -2.92 -12.46
N ASN A 92 5.14 -2.22 -13.15
CA ASN A 92 4.01 -2.82 -13.87
C ASN A 92 3.88 -2.25 -15.29
N SER A 93 5.00 -1.86 -15.92
CA SER A 93 5.05 -1.32 -17.27
C SER A 93 4.20 -0.05 -17.46
N GLU A 94 3.94 0.71 -16.38
CA GLU A 94 3.07 1.89 -16.40
C GLU A 94 3.61 3.03 -17.27
N ASP A 95 4.92 3.05 -17.48
CA ASP A 95 5.66 3.90 -18.41
C ASP A 95 5.38 3.57 -19.88
N GLU A 96 4.93 2.36 -20.17
CA GLU A 96 4.57 1.87 -21.52
C GLU A 96 3.06 1.88 -21.78
N GLU A 97 2.28 2.36 -20.81
CA GLU A 97 0.83 2.53 -20.96
C GLU A 97 0.48 3.90 -21.57
N HIS A 98 -0.60 3.91 -22.38
CA HIS A 98 -1.17 5.12 -22.99
C HIS A 98 -0.21 5.92 -23.90
N CYS A 99 0.61 5.21 -24.66
CA CYS A 99 1.47 5.75 -25.73
C CYS A 99 0.64 6.01 -27.00
N GLY A 100 0.81 7.18 -27.63
CA GLY A 100 0.01 7.64 -28.78
C GLY A 100 0.83 8.18 -29.93
#